data_AF-A0A842SG66-F1
#
_entry.id   AF-A0A842SG66-F1
#
_cell.length_a   1.000
_cell.length_b   1.000
_cell.length_c   1.000
_cell.angle_alpha   90.00
_cell.angle_beta   90.00
_cell.angle_gamma   90.00
#
_symmetry.space_group_name_H-M   'P 1'
#
loop_
_entity.id
_entity.type
_entity.pdbx_description
1 polymer ?
#
loop_
_entity_poly.entity_id
_entity_poly.type
_entity_poly.pdbx_seq_one_letter_code
_entity_poly.pdbx_strand_id
1 'polypeptide(L)'
;MKVPGVIHFKSENIKTPRVSAKTPEQLMELVEENYDTTLKMLMEFIVNPSKVLFINDVSIHLQHGSTENILNAVKLADTSIINGYMGEFLSPDLGTGISELENKLMRDLADKMDIVIDLTENESDRE
;
A
#
# COMPACT_ATOMS: atom_id res chain seq x y z
N MET A 1 8.59 -19.24 -1.56
CA MET A 1 9.32 -20.03 -0.54
C MET A 1 8.52 -19.98 0.75
N LYS A 2 8.28 -21.10 1.45
CA LYS A 2 7.69 -21.04 2.81
C LYS A 2 8.83 -20.92 3.81
N VAL A 3 8.85 -19.84 4.58
CA VAL A 3 9.81 -19.64 5.67
C VAL A 3 9.16 -20.13 6.97
N PRO A 4 9.75 -21.10 7.69
CA PRO A 4 9.19 -21.56 8.97
C PRO A 4 9.01 -20.41 9.95
N GLY A 5 7.85 -20.37 10.62
CA GLY A 5 7.51 -19.32 11.60
C GLY A 5 7.04 -18.00 11.01
N VAL A 6 6.91 -17.88 9.68
CA VAL A 6 6.38 -16.68 9.02
C VAL A 6 4.98 -16.97 8.47
N ILE A 7 4.03 -16.10 8.79
CA ILE A 7 2.69 -16.12 8.21
C ILE A 7 2.72 -15.21 6.97
N HIS A 8 2.38 -15.76 5.81
CA HIS A 8 2.34 -15.04 4.55
C HIS A 8 0.91 -14.87 4.07
N PHE A 9 0.43 -13.62 4.07
CA PHE A 9 -0.78 -13.25 3.34
C PHE A 9 -0.39 -12.84 1.92
N LYS A 10 -0.95 -13.53 0.92
CA LYS A 10 -0.73 -13.20 -0.49
C LYS A 10 -1.99 -13.47 -1.29
N SER A 11 -2.21 -12.69 -2.34
CA SER A 11 -3.25 -12.94 -3.34
C SER A 11 -2.61 -12.92 -4.71
N GLU A 12 -3.00 -13.89 -5.54
CA GLU A 12 -2.63 -13.95 -6.95
C GLU A 12 -3.56 -13.07 -7.80
N ASN A 13 -4.57 -12.45 -7.17
CA ASN A 13 -5.59 -11.63 -7.83
C ASN A 13 -5.37 -10.13 -7.69
N ILE A 14 -4.23 -9.68 -7.13
CA ILE A 14 -3.88 -8.25 -7.13
C ILE A 14 -3.75 -7.78 -8.58
N LYS A 15 -4.56 -6.80 -8.95
CA LYS A 15 -4.63 -6.20 -10.27
C LYS A 15 -3.56 -5.13 -10.42
N THR A 16 -3.33 -4.72 -11.67
CA THR A 16 -2.46 -3.59 -12.02
C THR A 16 -3.29 -2.45 -12.62
N PRO A 17 -4.13 -1.74 -11.83
CA PRO A 17 -5.18 -0.87 -12.34
C PRO A 17 -4.67 0.13 -13.38
N ARG A 18 -3.55 0.78 -13.07
CA ARG A 18 -2.89 1.77 -13.92
C ARG A 18 -2.35 1.20 -15.24
N VAL A 19 -2.01 -0.09 -15.30
CA VAL A 19 -1.51 -0.72 -16.53
C VAL A 19 -2.65 -1.29 -17.37
N SER A 20 -3.69 -1.82 -16.75
CA SER A 20 -4.76 -2.57 -17.44
C SER A 20 -6.00 -1.75 -17.78
N ALA A 21 -6.29 -0.67 -17.03
CA ALA A 21 -7.50 0.13 -17.23
C ALA A 21 -7.43 0.96 -18.52
N LYS A 22 -8.58 1.09 -19.20
CA LYS A 22 -8.73 1.93 -20.40
C LYS A 22 -9.68 3.10 -20.20
N THR A 23 -10.47 3.08 -19.12
CA THR A 23 -11.42 4.12 -18.75
C THR A 23 -11.33 4.42 -17.25
N PRO A 24 -11.74 5.62 -16.80
CA PRO A 24 -11.80 5.97 -15.38
C PRO A 24 -12.62 4.97 -14.55
N GLU A 25 -13.73 4.48 -15.09
CA GLU A 25 -14.62 3.54 -14.41
C GLU A 25 -13.92 2.20 -14.20
N GLN A 26 -13.27 1.66 -15.25
CA GLN A 26 -12.48 0.43 -15.14
C GLN A 26 -11.31 0.58 -14.16
N LEU A 27 -10.71 1.77 -14.10
CA LEU A 27 -9.64 2.04 -13.15
C LEU A 27 -10.15 1.95 -11.72
N MET A 28 -11.29 2.57 -11.42
CA MET A 28 -11.91 2.52 -10.10
C MET A 28 -12.35 1.12 -9.70
N GLU A 29 -12.97 0.35 -10.61
CA GLU A 29 -13.35 -1.05 -10.35
C GLU A 29 -12.14 -1.91 -9.93
N LEU A 30 -11.02 -1.79 -10.65
CA LEU A 30 -9.80 -2.55 -10.33
C LEU A 30 -9.14 -2.09 -9.03
N VAL A 31 -9.23 -0.80 -8.71
CA VAL A 31 -8.75 -0.22 -7.45
C VAL A 31 -9.60 -0.72 -6.26
N GLU A 32 -10.92 -0.77 -6.41
CA GLU A 32 -11.84 -1.31 -5.38
C GLU A 32 -11.60 -2.81 -5.14
N GLU A 33 -11.41 -3.60 -6.21
CA GLU A 33 -11.07 -5.03 -6.08
C GLU A 33 -9.76 -5.25 -5.30
N ASN A 34 -8.74 -4.41 -5.56
CA ASN A 34 -7.48 -4.43 -4.84
C ASN A 34 -7.65 -4.03 -3.38
N TYR A 35 -8.44 -3.00 -3.10
CA TYR A 35 -8.74 -2.55 -1.75
C TYR A 35 -9.42 -3.65 -0.93
N ASP A 36 -10.47 -4.27 -1.47
CA ASP A 36 -11.18 -5.37 -0.80
C ASP A 36 -10.26 -6.56 -0.52
N THR A 37 -9.38 -6.88 -1.47
CA THR A 37 -8.42 -7.99 -1.33
C THR A 37 -7.41 -7.70 -0.22
N THR A 38 -6.82 -6.50 -0.22
CA THR A 38 -5.82 -6.10 0.78
C THR A 38 -6.44 -5.87 2.16
N LEU A 39 -7.66 -5.35 2.22
CA LEU A 39 -8.41 -5.18 3.47
C LEU A 39 -8.67 -6.53 4.16
N LYS A 40 -9.06 -7.56 3.42
CA LYS A 40 -9.24 -8.91 3.98
C LYS A 40 -7.95 -9.43 4.62
N MET A 41 -6.80 -9.25 3.96
CA MET A 41 -5.50 -9.64 4.52
C MET A 41 -5.15 -8.86 5.79
N LEU A 42 -5.40 -7.54 5.80
CA LEU A 42 -5.20 -6.72 7.00
C LEU A 42 -6.07 -7.21 8.15
N MET A 43 -7.34 -7.54 7.89
CA MET A 43 -8.25 -8.08 8.90
C MET A 43 -7.79 -9.44 9.43
N GLU A 44 -7.27 -10.32 8.58
CA GLU A 44 -6.70 -11.60 9.03
C GLU A 44 -5.51 -11.39 9.98
N PHE A 45 -4.64 -10.42 9.70
CA PHE A 45 -3.58 -10.04 10.63
C PHE A 45 -4.13 -9.45 11.94
N ILE A 46 -5.09 -8.52 11.86
CA ILE A 46 -5.67 -7.84 13.04
C ILE A 46 -6.32 -8.83 14.01
N VAL A 47 -6.96 -9.89 13.50
CA VAL A 47 -7.59 -10.93 14.35
C VAL A 47 -6.56 -11.75 15.11
N ASN A 48 -5.38 -11.99 14.53
CA ASN A 48 -4.32 -12.79 15.16
C ASN A 48 -2.93 -12.20 14.85
N PRO A 49 -2.56 -11.09 15.51
CA PRO A 49 -1.37 -10.34 15.16
C PRO A 49 -0.10 -11.06 15.56
N SER A 50 0.96 -10.87 14.77
CA SER A 50 2.33 -11.21 15.16
C SER A 50 3.07 -9.99 15.68
N LYS A 51 4.13 -10.22 16.46
CA LYS A 51 5.00 -9.15 16.98
C LYS A 51 5.66 -8.30 15.90
N VAL A 52 5.94 -8.90 14.75
CA VAL A 52 6.54 -8.21 13.60
C VAL A 52 5.57 -8.26 12.43
N LEU A 53 5.34 -7.11 11.81
CA LEU A 53 4.48 -6.94 10.63
C LEU A 53 5.31 -6.42 9.46
N PHE A 54 5.18 -7.07 8.30
CA PHE A 54 5.67 -6.56 7.04
C PHE A 54 4.48 -6.31 6.10
N ILE A 55 4.40 -5.10 5.53
CA ILE A 55 3.45 -4.79 4.46
C ILE A 55 4.27 -4.36 3.25
N ASN A 56 4.15 -5.13 2.16
CA ASN A 56 4.78 -4.80 0.90
C ASN A 56 3.77 -4.10 -0.03
N ASP A 57 4.22 -3.05 -0.71
CA ASP A 57 3.46 -2.24 -1.65
C ASP A 57 2.14 -1.71 -1.08
N VAL A 58 2.20 -1.07 0.10
CA VAL A 58 1.02 -0.54 0.82
C VAL A 58 0.24 0.47 -0.01
N SER A 59 0.89 1.14 -0.96
CA SER A 59 0.26 2.10 -1.87
C SER A 59 -0.89 1.49 -2.67
N ILE A 60 -0.86 0.18 -2.97
CA ILE A 60 -1.98 -0.53 -3.61
C ILE A 60 -3.26 -0.46 -2.77
N HIS A 61 -3.15 -0.61 -1.44
CA HIS A 61 -4.29 -0.43 -0.54
C HIS A 61 -4.74 1.04 -0.53
N LEU A 62 -3.78 1.97 -0.52
CA LEU A 62 -4.03 3.41 -0.40
C LEU A 62 -4.52 4.09 -1.68
N GLN A 63 -4.69 3.35 -2.79
CA GLN A 63 -5.43 3.84 -3.96
C GLN A 63 -6.92 4.05 -3.66
N HIS A 64 -7.41 3.48 -2.55
CA HIS A 64 -8.76 3.66 -2.06
C HIS A 64 -8.82 3.66 -0.53
N GLY A 65 -9.92 4.16 0.04
CA GLY A 65 -10.19 4.06 1.48
C GLY A 65 -9.36 5.02 2.34
N SER A 66 -8.72 4.50 3.38
CA SER A 66 -8.00 5.30 4.39
C SER A 66 -6.84 4.53 5.03
N THR A 67 -6.01 5.25 5.80
CA THR A 67 -4.90 4.66 6.56
C THR A 67 -5.34 3.94 7.84
N GLU A 68 -6.62 4.01 8.23
CA GLU A 68 -7.08 3.59 9.56
C GLU A 68 -6.79 2.10 9.83
N ASN A 69 -7.10 1.22 8.90
CA ASN A 69 -6.89 -0.22 9.07
C ASN A 69 -5.40 -0.58 9.12
N ILE A 70 -4.56 0.10 8.33
CA ILE A 70 -3.11 -0.06 8.37
C ILE A 70 -2.57 0.39 9.72
N LEU A 71 -3.00 1.57 10.21
CA LEU A 71 -2.56 2.09 11.51
C LEU A 71 -3.03 1.20 12.68
N ASN A 72 -4.21 0.60 12.58
CA ASN A 72 -4.68 -0.38 13.56
C ASN A 72 -3.80 -1.64 13.55
N ALA A 73 -3.42 -2.15 12.37
CA ALA A 73 -2.47 -3.26 12.26
C ALA A 73 -1.09 -2.89 12.85
N VAL A 74 -0.57 -1.70 12.54
CA VAL A 74 0.72 -1.21 13.04
C VAL A 74 0.74 -1.17 14.58
N LYS A 75 -0.33 -0.69 15.22
CA LYS A 75 -0.44 -0.61 16.69
C LYS A 75 -0.47 -1.97 17.39
N LEU A 76 -0.81 -3.04 16.67
CA LEU A 76 -0.88 -4.40 17.23
C LEU A 76 0.47 -5.14 17.14
N ALA A 77 1.40 -4.65 16.33
CA ALA A 77 2.75 -5.20 16.21
C ALA A 77 3.74 -4.41 17.08
N ASP A 78 4.75 -5.10 17.61
CA ASP A 78 5.89 -4.45 18.28
C ASP A 78 6.80 -3.75 17.26
N THR A 79 6.85 -4.23 16.02
CA THR A 79 7.64 -3.64 14.93
C THR A 79 6.91 -3.80 13.60
N SER A 80 6.77 -2.71 12.85
CA SER A 80 6.17 -2.70 11.52
C SER A 80 7.17 -2.19 10.49
N ILE A 81 7.33 -2.91 9.39
CA ILE A 81 8.11 -2.51 8.23
C ILE A 81 7.17 -2.44 7.03
N ILE A 82 7.02 -1.24 6.50
CA ILE A 82 6.05 -0.96 5.44
C ILE A 82 6.81 -0.27 4.31
N ASN A 83 6.63 -0.75 3.10
CA ASN A 83 7.06 -0.04 1.91
C ASN A 83 5.86 0.25 1.00
N GLY A 84 6.06 1.17 0.06
CA GLY A 84 5.05 1.54 -0.91
C GLY A 84 5.65 2.47 -1.95
N TYR A 85 4.90 2.67 -3.02
CA TYR A 85 5.27 3.61 -4.05
C TYR A 85 4.71 5.01 -3.71
N MET A 86 5.55 6.04 -3.83
CA MET A 86 5.15 7.44 -3.74
C MET A 86 5.70 8.16 -4.98
N GLY A 87 4.82 8.57 -5.89
CA GLY A 87 5.25 9.22 -7.13
C GLY A 87 4.18 9.28 -8.23
N GLU A 88 4.57 9.87 -9.36
CA GLU A 88 3.69 10.13 -10.52
C GLU A 88 4.07 9.30 -11.76
N PHE A 89 5.10 8.45 -11.65
CA PHE A 89 5.74 7.77 -12.79
C PHE A 89 4.87 6.62 -13.37
N LEU A 90 3.98 6.05 -12.57
CA LEU A 90 3.13 4.92 -12.97
C LEU A 90 1.84 5.42 -13.63
N SER A 91 1.86 5.51 -14.97
CA SER A 91 0.72 5.59 -15.91
C SER A 91 -0.37 6.69 -15.67
N PRO A 92 -1.25 6.99 -16.65
CA PRO A 92 -2.28 8.00 -16.46
C PRO A 92 -3.33 7.58 -15.43
N ASP A 93 -3.56 8.47 -14.47
CA ASP A 93 -4.64 8.46 -13.48
C ASP A 93 -6.07 8.48 -14.09
N LEU A 94 -6.16 8.74 -15.40
CA LEU A 94 -7.40 8.92 -16.16
C LEU A 94 -8.34 10.01 -15.58
N GLY A 95 -7.83 10.90 -14.72
CA GLY A 95 -8.62 11.96 -14.09
C GLY A 95 -9.49 11.49 -12.93
N THR A 96 -9.16 10.35 -12.31
CA THR A 96 -9.90 9.78 -11.18
C THR A 96 -9.48 10.38 -9.82
N GLY A 97 -8.29 10.96 -9.73
CA GLY A 97 -7.72 11.50 -8.50
C GLY A 97 -7.07 10.46 -7.60
N ILE A 98 -6.93 9.19 -8.03
CA ILE A 98 -6.35 8.12 -7.21
C ILE A 98 -4.89 8.41 -6.85
N SER A 99 -4.15 9.09 -7.72
CA SER A 99 -2.74 9.39 -7.52
C SER A 99 -2.55 10.46 -6.44
N GLU A 100 -3.41 11.47 -6.42
CA GLU A 100 -3.41 12.49 -5.37
C GLU A 100 -3.80 11.87 -4.02
N LEU A 101 -4.84 11.04 -4.01
CA LEU A 101 -5.29 10.33 -2.81
C LEU A 101 -4.20 9.40 -2.26
N GLU A 102 -3.61 8.54 -3.10
CA GLU A 102 -2.55 7.61 -2.73
C GLU A 102 -1.36 8.37 -2.13
N ASN A 103 -0.90 9.44 -2.77
CA ASN A 103 0.21 10.26 -2.27
C ASN A 103 -0.13 10.94 -0.94
N LYS A 104 -1.35 11.46 -0.79
CA LYS A 104 -1.80 12.06 0.47
C LYS A 104 -1.80 11.01 1.59
N LEU A 105 -2.39 9.84 1.35
CA LEU A 105 -2.47 8.78 2.36
C LEU A 105 -1.10 8.17 2.69
N MET A 106 -0.19 8.08 1.71
CA MET A 106 1.20 7.68 1.95
C MET A 106 1.90 8.66 2.90
N ARG A 107 1.72 9.97 2.71
CA ARG A 107 2.24 11.00 3.63
C ARG A 107 1.62 10.90 5.01
N ASP A 108 0.29 10.78 5.07
CA ASP A 108 -0.44 10.61 6.34
C ASP A 108 0.03 9.36 7.10
N LEU A 109 0.37 8.27 6.39
CA LEU A 109 0.93 7.06 7.00
C LEU A 109 2.36 7.29 7.48
N ALA A 110 3.22 7.90 6.65
CA ALA A 110 4.61 8.19 6.98
C ALA A 110 4.74 9.07 8.25
N ASP A 111 3.87 10.08 8.40
CA ASP A 111 3.80 10.95 9.57
C ASP A 111 3.46 10.22 10.88
N LYS A 112 3.01 8.96 10.81
CA LYS A 112 2.73 8.11 11.98
C LYS A 112 3.82 7.08 12.27
N MET A 113 4.84 6.97 11.41
CA MET A 113 5.93 6.03 11.58
C MET A 113 7.11 6.69 12.31
N ASP A 114 7.87 5.91 13.07
CA ASP A 114 9.05 6.42 13.79
C ASP A 114 10.23 6.72 12.86
N ILE A 115 10.36 5.95 11.77
CA ILE A 115 11.44 6.06 10.79
C ILE A 115 10.82 6.04 9.40
N VAL A 116 11.12 7.07 8.60
CA VAL A 116 10.74 7.18 7.20
C VAL A 116 12.02 7.18 6.37
N ILE A 117 12.08 6.30 5.37
CA ILE A 117 13.19 6.21 4.42
C ILE A 117 12.62 6.55 3.04
N ASP A 118 13.04 7.68 2.48
CA ASP A 118 12.77 8.04 1.10
C ASP A 118 13.91 7.53 0.22
N LEU A 119 13.55 6.81 -0.85
CA LEU A 119 14.50 6.23 -1.81
C LEU A 119 14.58 7.03 -3.11
N THR A 120 13.94 8.20 -3.18
CA THR A 120 14.11 9.11 -4.30
C THR A 120 15.56 9.62 -4.33
N GLU A 121 16.24 9.42 -5.47
CA GLU A 121 17.51 10.08 -5.71
C GLU A 121 17.25 11.58 -5.85
N ASN A 122 17.89 12.42 -5.02
CA ASN A 122 17.96 13.84 -5.35
C ASN A 122 18.79 13.97 -6.64
N GLU A 123 18.27 14.69 -7.64
CA GLU A 123 19.06 15.02 -8.83
C GLU A 123 20.38 15.77 -8.49
N SER A 124 20.50 16.34 -7.28
CA SER A 124 21.72 16.98 -6.77
C SER A 124 22.84 16.02 -6.35
N ASP A 125 22.57 14.71 -6.24
CA ASP A 125 23.57 13.73 -5.79
C ASP A 125 24.30 13.06 -6.98
N ARG A 126 24.06 13.57 -8.20
CA ARG A 126 24.68 13.12 -9.46
C ARG A 126 25.72 14.11 -10.01
N GLU A 127 26.47 14.79 -9.15
CA GLU A 127 27.68 15.57 -9.53
C GLU A 127 28.96 14.72 -9.50
#